data_AF-A0A662DDX6-F1
#
_entry.id   AF-A0A662DDX6-F1
#
_cell.length_a   1.000
_cell.length_b   1.000
_cell.length_c   1.000
_cell.angle_alpha   90.00
_cell.angle_beta   90.00
_cell.angle_gamma   90.00
#
_symmetry.space_group_name_H-M   'P 1'
#
loop_
_entity.id
_entity.type
_entity.pdbx_description
1 polymer ?
#
loop_
_entity_poly.entity_id
_entity_poly.type
_entity_poly.pdbx_seq_one_letter_code
_entity_poly.pdbx_strand_id
1 'polypeptide(L)' 'SSLQEHFARKGKIVLFEYERSGPDHAVVFMATASVDGHLIGTGSGGSKKAAAIDAARAALGDS' A
#
# COMPACT_ATOMS: atom_id res chain seq x y z
N SER A 1 18.84 -0.71 1.27
CA SER A 1 18.47 -0.53 -0.15
C SER A 1 17.46 -1.57 -0.57
N SER A 2 16.61 -1.29 -1.57
CA SER A 2 15.65 -2.20 -2.25
C SER A 2 14.15 -2.10 -1.92
N LEU A 3 13.61 -0.89 -1.73
CA LEU A 3 12.18 -0.65 -1.98
C LEU A 3 11.93 0.33 -3.14
N GLN A 4 12.92 1.19 -3.43
CA GLN A 4 12.81 2.29 -4.38
C GLN A 4 12.94 1.84 -5.85
N GLU A 5 13.59 0.70 -6.13
CA GLU A 5 13.82 0.22 -7.50
C GLU A 5 12.61 -0.52 -8.13
N HIS A 6 11.61 -0.93 -7.35
CA HIS A 6 10.55 -1.80 -7.89
C HIS A 6 9.31 -1.04 -8.42
N PHE A 7 9.14 0.25 -8.09
CA PHE A 7 7.90 0.98 -8.39
C PHE A 7 7.83 1.62 -9.78
N ALA A 8 8.82 1.41 -10.66
CA ALA A 8 8.89 2.06 -11.97
C ALA A 8 8.10 1.38 -13.12
N ARG A 9 7.24 0.38 -12.84
CA ARG A 9 6.79 -0.57 -13.90
C ARG A 9 5.36 -0.49 -14.40
N LYS A 10 4.52 0.44 -13.96
CA LYS A 10 3.22 0.66 -14.60
C LYS A 10 3.03 2.16 -14.82
N GLY A 11 2.86 2.57 -16.08
CA GLY A 11 2.73 3.96 -16.54
C GLY A 11 1.48 4.70 -16.08
N LYS A 12 1.05 4.49 -14.83
CA LYS A 12 0.20 5.37 -14.04
C LYS A 12 0.94 5.59 -12.73
N ILE A 13 1.19 6.84 -12.36
CA ILE A 13 1.86 7.16 -11.09
C ILE A 13 0.88 6.78 -9.97
N VAL A 14 1.00 5.55 -9.48
CA VAL A 14 0.28 5.09 -8.29
C VAL A 14 1.20 5.37 -7.10
N LEU A 15 0.82 6.34 -6.27
CA LEU A 15 1.48 6.58 -5.01
C LEU A 15 1.02 5.52 -4.02
N PHE A 16 2.00 4.81 -3.43
CA PHE A 16 1.76 3.93 -2.30
C PHE A 16 2.38 4.54 -1.05
N GLU A 17 1.54 5.02 -0.15
CA GLU A 17 1.97 5.49 1.16
C GLU A 17 1.89 4.34 2.16
N TYR A 18 2.89 4.23 3.04
CA TYR A 18 2.95 3.19 4.05
C TYR A 18 3.09 3.82 5.44
N GLU A 19 2.12 3.57 6.29
CA GLU A 19 2.14 4.02 7.67
C GLU A 19 2.28 2.81 8.60
N ARG A 20 3.02 3.01 9.70
CA ARG A 20 3.21 2.01 10.74
C ARG A 20 2.63 2.57 12.03
N SER A 21 1.54 1.97 12.49
CA SER A 21 0.82 2.37 13.69
C SER A 21 0.72 1.21 14.66
N GLY A 22 0.92 1.45 15.95
CA GLY A 22 0.70 0.47 17.01
C GLY A 22 1.91 0.23 17.92
N PRO A 23 1.67 -0.33 19.12
CA PRO A 23 2.72 -0.62 20.09
C PRO A 23 3.64 -1.74 19.57
N ASP A 24 4.79 -1.90 20.22
CA ASP A 24 5.90 -2.79 19.81
C ASP A 24 5.44 -4.24 19.55
N HIS A 25 4.36 -4.66 20.23
CA HIS A 25 3.75 -5.99 20.16
C HIS A 25 2.49 -6.09 19.27
N ALA A 26 1.97 -4.97 18.76
CA ALA A 26 0.76 -4.95 17.91
C ALA A 26 0.93 -3.95 16.78
N VAL A 27 2.00 -4.13 16.01
CA VAL A 27 2.31 -3.22 14.93
C VAL A 27 1.42 -3.49 13.71
N VAL A 28 0.70 -2.46 13.29
CA VAL A 28 -0.16 -2.44 12.13
C VAL A 28 0.54 -1.64 11.05
N PHE A 29 0.63 -2.23 9.87
CA PHE A 29 1.04 -1.53 8.67
C PHE A 29 -0.22 -1.17 7.89
N MET A 30 -0.35 0.10 7.54
CA MET A 30 -1.34 0.59 6.60
C MET A 30 -0.64 0.93 5.29
N ALA A 31 -1.26 0.58 4.18
CA ALA A 31 -0.84 0.92 2.85
C ALA A 31 -1.99 1.63 2.13
N THR A 32 -1.69 2.77 1.53
CA THR A 32 -2.67 3.65 0.89
C THR A 32 -2.25 3.81 -0.56
N ALA A 33 -3.09 3.37 -1.49
CA ALA A 33 -2.86 3.44 -2.93
C ALA A 33 -3.69 4.57 -3.53
N SER A 34 -3.02 5.57 -4.09
CA SER A 34 -3.64 6.75 -4.70
C SER A 34 -3.13 6.94 -6.13
N VAL A 35 -4.03 7.24 -7.07
CA VAL A 35 -3.72 7.51 -8.47
C VAL A 35 -4.22 8.89 -8.81
N ASP A 36 -3.34 9.77 -9.30
CA ASP A 36 -3.73 11.13 -9.73
C ASP A 36 -4.40 11.95 -8.61
N GLY A 37 -3.98 11.73 -7.35
CA GLY A 37 -4.59 12.34 -6.16
C GLY A 37 -5.92 11.71 -5.72
N HIS A 38 -6.45 10.73 -6.45
CA HIS A 38 -7.61 9.96 -6.04
C HIS A 38 -7.20 8.69 -5.31
N LEU A 39 -7.69 8.53 -4.09
CA LEU A 39 -7.55 7.28 -3.35
C LEU A 39 -8.30 6.18 -4.09
N ILE A 40 -7.55 5.18 -4.60
CA ILE A 40 -8.14 4.04 -5.30
C ILE A 40 -8.29 2.82 -4.41
N GLY A 41 -7.56 2.76 -3.30
CA GLY A 41 -7.63 1.64 -2.37
C GLY A 41 -6.75 1.82 -1.15
N THR A 42 -7.21 1.32 -0.02
CA THR A 42 -6.43 1.24 1.21
C THR A 42 -6.38 -0.21 1.65
N GLY A 43 -5.29 -0.57 2.32
CA GLY A 43 -5.18 -1.87 2.95
C GLY A 43 -4.38 -1.83 4.22
N SER A 44 -4.62 -2.81 5.08
CA SER A 44 -3.96 -2.88 6.38
C SER A 44 -3.57 -4.31 6.72
N GLY A 45 -2.56 -4.46 7.56
CA GLY A 45 -2.19 -5.79 8.06
C GLY A 45 -1.03 -5.76 9.04
N GLY A 46 -0.79 -6.88 9.71
CA GLY A 46 0.33 -7.04 10.66
C GLY A 46 1.73 -7.01 10.00
N SER A 47 1.83 -6.73 8.70
CA SER A 47 3.09 -6.69 7.96
C SER A 47 2.95 -5.81 6.71
N LYS A 48 4.05 -5.17 6.28
CA LYS A 48 4.10 -4.37 5.04
C LYS A 48 3.55 -5.11 3.81
N LYS A 49 3.85 -6.41 3.70
CA LYS A 49 3.34 -7.26 2.62
C LYS A 49 1.82 -7.41 2.67
N ALA A 50 1.25 -7.65 3.84
CA ALA A 50 -0.19 -7.83 4.01
C ALA A 50 -0.93 -6.53 3.65
N ALA A 51 -0.45 -5.39 4.18
CA ALA A 51 -1.01 -4.08 3.86
C ALA A 51 -0.93 -3.77 2.36
N ALA A 52 0.20 -4.02 1.71
CA ALA A 52 0.38 -3.78 0.27
C ALA A 52 -0.52 -4.67 -0.60
N ILE A 53 -0.69 -5.95 -0.25
CA ILE A 53 -1.56 -6.88 -0.98
C ILE A 53 -3.02 -6.44 -0.85
N ASP A 54 -3.43 -6.05 0.35
CA ASP A 54 -4.79 -5.61 0.65
C ASP A 54 -5.12 -4.30 -0.08
N ALA A 55 -4.19 -3.33 -0.06
CA ALA A 55 -4.34 -2.07 -0.78
C ALA A 55 -4.35 -2.27 -2.29
N ALA A 56 -3.53 -3.19 -2.82
CA ALA A 56 -3.51 -3.53 -4.24
C ALA A 56 -4.80 -4.25 -4.66
N ARG A 57 -5.38 -5.11 -3.81
CA ARG A 57 -6.68 -5.75 -4.09
C ARG A 57 -7.81 -4.73 -4.11
N ALA A 58 -7.86 -3.84 -3.12
CA ALA A 58 -8.83 -2.74 -3.10
C ALA A 58 -8.70 -1.84 -4.34
N ALA A 59 -7.47 -1.51 -4.73
CA ALA A 59 -7.13 -0.72 -5.91
C ALA A 59 -7.48 -1.39 -7.26
N LEU A 60 -7.39 -2.72 -7.34
CA LEU A 60 -7.65 -3.47 -8.56
C LEU A 60 -9.15 -3.69 -8.81
N GLY A 61 -10.01 -3.42 -7.82
CA GLY A 61 -11.47 -3.44 -7.99
C GLY A 61 -11.96 -4.74 -8.60
N ASP A 62 -11.75 -5.88 -7.92
CA ASP A 62 -12.50 -7.10 -8.25
C ASP A 62 -13.98 -6.83 -7.88
N SER A 63 -14.75 -6.38 -8.86
CA SER A 63 -16.20 -6.16 -8.83
C SER A 63 -16.76 -6.38 -10.23
#